data_AF-M6FMW4-F1
#
_entry.id   AF-M6FMW4-F1
#
_cell.length_a   1.000
_cell.length_b   1.000
_cell.length_c   1.000
_cell.angle_alpha   90.00
_cell.angle_beta   90.00
_cell.angle_gamma   90.00
#
_symmetry.space_group_name_H-M   'P 1'
#
loop_
_entity.id
_entity.type
_entity.pdbx_description
1 polymer ?
#
loop_
_entity_poly.entity_id
_entity_poly.type
_entity_poly.pdbx_seq_one_letter_code
_entity_poly.pdbx_strand_id
1 'polypeptide(L)'
;MDPRERAEIIREGNRAFNEGDIRKARDLFIKAEYKDGLVRLGDHFMYEKKMPLLAYGYYKKAGYQKRIDEIFQRMIWAFSQWVGADKFKSEPTDPTVSGVPTGSGFLEASEFRIHPMLRQTALDILKKRGIQI
;
A
#
# COMPACT_ATOMS: atom_id res chain seq x y z
N MET A 1 -11.27 11.97 -22.52
CA MET A 1 -10.10 11.99 -23.41
C MET A 1 -10.39 11.08 -24.58
N ASP A 2 -10.10 11.52 -25.80
CA ASP A 2 -10.29 10.69 -27.00
C ASP A 2 -9.33 9.48 -26.99
N PRO A 3 -9.72 8.29 -27.47
CA PRO A 3 -8.84 7.11 -27.47
C PRO A 3 -7.52 7.29 -28.23
N ARG A 4 -7.51 8.07 -29.34
CA ARG A 4 -6.29 8.32 -30.11
C ARG A 4 -5.35 9.26 -29.36
N GLU A 5 -5.90 10.35 -28.81
CA GLU A 5 -5.16 11.28 -27.95
C GLU A 5 -4.55 10.54 -26.75
N ARG A 6 -5.33 9.65 -26.11
CA ARG A 6 -4.85 8.82 -25.00
C ARG A 6 -3.68 7.92 -25.43
N ALA A 7 -3.78 7.30 -26.60
CA ALA A 7 -2.72 6.43 -27.12
C ALA A 7 -1.42 7.20 -27.42
N GLU A 8 -1.52 8.43 -27.94
CA GLU A 8 -0.36 9.30 -28.18
C GLU A 8 0.32 9.70 -26.86
N ILE A 9 -0.46 10.11 -25.86
CA ILE A 9 0.05 10.43 -24.51
C ILE A 9 0.76 9.22 -23.89
N ILE A 10 0.21 8.01 -24.04
CA ILE A 10 0.84 6.79 -23.54
C ILE A 10 2.18 6.53 -24.25
N ARG A 11 2.24 6.68 -25.58
CA ARG A 11 3.49 6.51 -26.35
C ARG A 11 4.56 7.51 -25.91
N GLU A 12 4.19 8.77 -25.75
CA GLU A 12 5.12 9.79 -25.27
C GLU A 12 5.56 9.54 -23.82
N GLY A 13 4.65 9.10 -22.94
CA GLY A 13 4.98 8.72 -21.57
C GLY A 13 5.96 7.55 -21.51
N ASN A 14 5.75 6.54 -22.36
CA ASN A 14 6.66 5.40 -22.48
C ASN A 14 8.04 5.82 -22.98
N ARG A 15 8.11 6.72 -23.96
CA ARG A 15 9.38 7.29 -24.45
C ARG A 15 10.12 8.03 -23.34
N ALA A 16 9.44 8.97 -22.66
CA ALA A 16 10.02 9.74 -21.57
C ALA A 16 10.53 8.83 -20.43
N PHE A 17 9.78 7.77 -20.09
CA PHE A 17 10.21 6.81 -19.07
C PHE A 17 11.49 6.08 -19.48
N ASN A 18 11.56 5.63 -20.73
CA ASN A 18 12.74 4.91 -21.24
C ASN A 18 13.97 5.81 -21.35
N GLU A 19 13.78 7.12 -21.58
CA GLU A 19 14.83 8.14 -21.57
C GLU A 19 15.27 8.55 -20.15
N GLY A 20 14.58 8.07 -19.10
CA GLY A 20 14.86 8.41 -17.71
C GLY A 20 14.23 9.73 -17.24
N ASP A 21 13.43 10.40 -18.07
CA ASP A 21 12.62 11.53 -17.65
C ASP A 21 11.37 11.06 -16.90
N ILE A 22 11.60 10.60 -15.67
CA ILE A 22 10.57 10.03 -14.79
C ILE A 22 9.50 11.08 -14.46
N ARG A 23 9.85 12.38 -14.38
CA ARG A 23 8.88 13.44 -14.09
C ARG A 23 7.88 13.60 -15.24
N LYS A 24 8.38 13.71 -16.47
CA LYS A 24 7.51 13.81 -17.65
C LYS A 24 6.67 12.55 -17.84
N ALA A 25 7.27 11.36 -17.67
CA ALA A 25 6.55 10.10 -17.75
C ALA A 25 5.40 10.03 -16.72
N ARG A 26 5.66 10.47 -15.48
CA ARG A 26 4.65 10.56 -14.42
C ARG A 26 3.46 11.39 -14.82
N ASP A 27 3.70 12.61 -15.29
CA ASP A 27 2.62 13.54 -15.62
C ASP A 27 1.75 12.99 -16.77
N LEU A 28 2.38 12.36 -17.77
CA LEU A 28 1.69 11.70 -18.89
C LEU A 28 0.90 10.46 -18.47
N PHE A 29 1.47 9.57 -17.65
CA PHE A 29 0.78 8.37 -17.17
C PHE A 29 -0.39 8.69 -16.25
N ILE A 30 -0.26 9.73 -15.41
CA ILE A 30 -1.36 10.22 -14.58
C ILE A 30 -2.48 10.78 -15.46
N LYS A 31 -2.14 11.63 -16.44
CA LYS A 31 -3.10 12.26 -17.37
C LYS A 31 -3.87 11.22 -18.20
N ALA A 32 -3.20 10.16 -18.66
CA ALA A 32 -3.83 9.09 -19.44
C ALA A 32 -4.49 7.98 -18.60
N GLU A 33 -4.38 8.05 -17.27
CA GLU A 33 -4.78 6.97 -16.35
C GLU A 33 -4.24 5.60 -16.79
N TYR A 34 -2.97 5.59 -17.22
CA TYR A 34 -2.37 4.39 -17.80
C TYR A 34 -1.85 3.46 -16.70
N LYS A 35 -2.62 2.42 -16.40
CA LYS A 35 -2.35 1.50 -15.28
C LYS A 35 -0.94 0.90 -15.32
N ASP A 36 -0.49 0.36 -16.47
CA ASP A 36 0.85 -0.25 -16.55
C ASP A 36 1.95 0.80 -16.34
N GLY A 37 1.79 2.01 -16.86
CA GLY A 37 2.71 3.11 -16.64
C GLY A 37 2.79 3.51 -15.16
N LEU A 38 1.65 3.54 -14.46
CA LEU A 38 1.60 3.76 -13.01
C LEU A 38 2.28 2.62 -12.24
N VAL A 39 2.11 1.36 -12.64
CA VAL A 39 2.83 0.23 -12.04
C VAL A 39 4.35 0.37 -12.25
N ARG A 40 4.81 0.75 -13.45
CA ARG A 40 6.23 0.99 -13.74
C ARG A 40 6.83 2.11 -12.89
N LEU A 41 6.09 3.21 -12.68
CA LEU A 41 6.50 4.25 -11.74
C LEU A 41 6.56 3.72 -10.31
N GLY A 42 5.55 2.95 -9.89
CA GLY A 42 5.55 2.26 -8.60
C GLY A 42 6.81 1.42 -8.41
N ASP A 43 7.14 0.58 -9.38
CA ASP A 43 8.33 -0.29 -9.35
C ASP A 43 9.64 0.52 -9.31
N HIS A 44 9.74 1.60 -10.09
CA HIS A 44 10.89 2.52 -10.04
C HIS A 44 11.10 3.09 -8.63
N PHE A 45 10.04 3.61 -8.00
CA PHE A 45 10.15 4.15 -6.64
C PHE A 45 10.36 3.06 -5.59
N MET A 46 9.75 1.89 -5.74
CA MET A 46 9.86 0.77 -4.81
C MET A 46 11.29 0.19 -4.81
N TYR A 47 11.80 -0.13 -5.99
CA TYR A 47 13.01 -0.94 -6.13
C TYR A 47 14.26 -0.13 -6.44
N GLU A 48 14.18 0.91 -7.26
CA GLU A 48 15.37 1.71 -7.58
C GLU A 48 15.60 2.81 -6.54
N LYS A 49 14.54 3.54 -6.15
CA LYS A 49 14.66 4.63 -5.18
C LYS A 49 14.50 4.21 -3.73
N LYS A 50 14.04 2.98 -3.46
CA LYS A 50 13.77 2.45 -2.10
C LYS A 50 12.80 3.33 -1.32
N MET A 51 11.78 3.86 -2.00
CA MET A 51 10.74 4.74 -1.47
C MET A 51 9.37 4.05 -1.53
N PRO A 52 9.11 3.03 -0.68
CA PRO A 52 7.88 2.22 -0.74
C PRO A 52 6.60 3.04 -0.49
N LEU A 53 6.65 4.07 0.36
CA LEU A 53 5.49 4.94 0.61
C LEU A 53 5.10 5.77 -0.61
N LEU A 54 6.09 6.19 -1.41
CA LEU A 54 5.82 6.89 -2.67
C LEU A 54 5.30 5.92 -3.73
N ALA A 55 5.88 4.72 -3.80
CA ALA A 55 5.42 3.65 -4.67
C ALA A 55 3.95 3.26 -4.42
N TYR A 56 3.54 3.20 -3.13
CA TYR A 56 2.16 2.93 -2.73
C TYR A 56 1.14 3.83 -3.45
N GLY A 57 1.41 5.13 -3.58
CA GLY A 57 0.51 6.06 -4.26
C GLY A 57 0.24 5.67 -5.72
N TYR A 58 1.28 5.23 -6.43
CA TYR A 58 1.15 4.78 -7.82
C TYR A 58 0.45 3.43 -7.94
N TYR A 59 0.77 2.46 -7.08
CA TYR A 59 0.09 1.17 -7.06
C TYR A 59 -1.39 1.32 -6.72
N LYS A 60 -1.74 2.22 -5.78
CA LYS A 60 -3.12 2.55 -5.46
C LYS A 60 -3.86 3.12 -6.66
N LYS A 61 -3.26 4.10 -7.38
CA LYS A 61 -3.88 4.68 -8.58
C LYS A 61 -4.03 3.64 -9.72
N ALA A 62 -3.12 2.68 -9.81
CA ALA A 62 -3.20 1.58 -10.77
C ALA A 62 -4.22 0.48 -10.38
N GLY A 63 -4.65 0.43 -9.12
CA GLY A 63 -5.43 -0.67 -8.56
C GLY A 63 -4.61 -1.95 -8.37
N TYR A 64 -3.29 -1.85 -8.15
CA TYR A 64 -2.41 -3.01 -8.08
C TYR A 64 -2.32 -3.57 -6.66
N GLN A 65 -3.36 -4.29 -6.24
CA GLN A 65 -3.54 -4.74 -4.86
C GLN A 65 -2.38 -5.60 -4.33
N LYS A 66 -1.86 -6.52 -5.15
CA LYS A 66 -0.74 -7.39 -4.77
C LYS A 66 0.48 -6.62 -4.22
N ARG A 67 0.83 -5.49 -4.83
CA ARG A 67 1.96 -4.66 -4.37
C ARG A 67 1.61 -3.83 -3.14
N ILE A 68 0.36 -3.42 -3.01
CA ILE A 68 -0.14 -2.72 -1.82
C ILE A 68 -0.03 -3.65 -0.60
N ASP A 69 -0.51 -4.88 -0.74
CA ASP A 69 -0.46 -5.90 0.32
C ASP A 69 1.00 -6.18 0.73
N GLU A 70 1.90 -6.30 -0.25
CA GLU A 70 3.33 -6.48 -0.01
C GLU A 70 3.94 -5.34 0.83
N ILE A 71 3.62 -4.09 0.52
CA ILE A 71 4.10 -2.93 1.30
C ILE A 71 3.54 -2.98 2.72
N PHE A 72 2.25 -3.31 2.87
CA PHE A 72 1.59 -3.37 4.16
C PHE A 72 2.14 -4.49 5.05
N GLN A 73 2.37 -5.68 4.49
CA GLN A 73 3.01 -6.80 5.19
C GLN A 73 4.41 -6.45 5.68
N ARG A 74 5.23 -5.80 4.83
CA ARG A 74 6.57 -5.34 5.22
C ARG A 74 6.52 -4.32 6.36
N MET A 75 5.55 -3.41 6.34
CA MET A 75 5.34 -2.45 7.42
C MET A 75 4.95 -3.12 8.74
N ILE A 76 3.98 -4.04 8.71
CA ILE A 76 3.57 -4.80 9.91
C ILE A 76 4.74 -5.58 10.47
N TRP A 77 5.51 -6.24 9.60
CA TRP A 77 6.68 -6.99 10.03
C TRP A 77 7.74 -6.10 10.68
N ALA A 78 8.09 -4.97 10.06
CA ALA A 78 9.04 -4.03 10.65
C ALA A 78 8.54 -3.49 12.00
N PHE A 79 7.24 -3.22 12.10
CA PHE A 79 6.61 -2.79 13.35
C PHE A 79 6.65 -3.87 14.43
N SER A 80 6.43 -5.14 14.10
CA SER A 80 6.50 -6.24 15.07
C SER A 80 7.92 -6.43 15.61
N GLN A 81 8.95 -6.25 14.77
CA GLN A 81 10.34 -6.25 15.24
C GLN A 81 10.60 -5.12 16.23
N TRP A 82 10.04 -3.94 15.98
CA TRP A 82 10.23 -2.77 16.85
C TRP A 82 9.50 -2.89 18.20
N VAL A 83 8.27 -3.41 18.21
CA VAL A 83 7.47 -3.59 19.44
C VAL A 83 7.99 -4.74 20.32
N GLY A 84 8.78 -5.64 19.74
CA GLY A 84 9.31 -6.83 20.38
C GLY A 84 8.44 -8.06 20.09
N ALA A 85 9.05 -9.09 19.50
CA ALA A 85 8.39 -10.32 19.07
C ALA A 85 7.64 -11.05 20.20
N ASP A 86 8.06 -10.88 21.45
CA ASP A 86 7.43 -11.51 22.62
C ASP A 86 6.04 -10.98 22.94
N LYS A 87 5.64 -9.81 22.42
CA LYS A 87 4.29 -9.26 22.64
C LYS A 87 3.22 -9.79 21.68
N PHE A 88 3.63 -10.58 20.69
CA PHE A 88 2.74 -11.17 19.68
C PHE A 88 2.71 -12.70 19.72
N LYS A 89 3.21 -13.34 20.78
CA LYS A 89 2.91 -14.76 21.05
C LYS A 89 1.42 -14.88 21.33
N SER A 90 0.63 -15.15 20.30
CA SER A 90 -0.68 -15.74 20.46
C SER A 90 -0.47 -17.08 21.16
N GLU A 91 -1.06 -17.27 22.33
CA GLU A 91 -1.23 -18.63 22.86
C GLU A 91 -1.85 -19.50 21.76
N PRO A 92 -1.50 -20.80 21.69
CA PRO A 92 -2.07 -21.69 20.69
C PRO A 92 -3.58 -21.75 20.93
N THR A 93 -4.33 -21.09 20.06
CA THR A 93 -5.78 -21.30 19.96
C THR A 93 -6.01 -22.76 19.63
N ASP A 94 -6.83 -23.40 20.45
CA ASP A 94 -7.40 -24.74 20.28
C ASP A 94 -7.65 -25.10 18.80
N PRO A 95 -7.37 -26.34 18.37
CA PRO A 95 -7.43 -26.78 16.97
C PRO A 95 -8.86 -26.88 16.38
N THR A 96 -9.88 -26.31 17.03
CA THR A 96 -11.30 -26.46 16.64
C THR A 96 -11.87 -25.33 15.79
N VAL A 97 -11.12 -24.27 15.47
CA VAL A 97 -11.61 -23.21 14.56
C VAL A 97 -11.10 -23.45 13.13
N SER A 98 -11.62 -24.51 12.53
CA SER A 98 -11.57 -24.72 11.07
C SER A 98 -12.47 -23.69 10.40
N GLY A 99 -11.89 -22.59 9.91
CA GLY A 99 -12.63 -21.58 9.17
C GLY A 99 -11.73 -20.47 8.66
N VAL A 100 -10.93 -20.74 7.63
CA VAL A 100 -10.33 -19.68 6.82
C VAL A 100 -11.48 -19.03 6.04
N PRO A 101 -11.78 -17.72 6.21
CA PRO A 101 -12.67 -17.04 5.30
C PRO A 101 -11.88 -16.77 4.03
N THR A 102 -12.03 -17.64 3.04
CA THR A 102 -11.85 -17.30 1.63
C THR A 102 -12.93 -16.30 1.25
N GLY A 103 -12.66 -15.01 1.47
CA GLY A 103 -13.57 -13.92 1.14
C GLY A 103 -12.81 -12.75 0.53
N SER A 104 -12.99 -12.53 -0.77
CA SER A 104 -12.50 -11.41 -1.55
C SER A 104 -13.28 -10.11 -1.26
N GLY A 105 -13.31 -9.69 0.01
CA GLY A 105 -13.94 -8.45 0.45
C GLY A 105 -13.03 -7.76 1.45
N PHE A 106 -12.82 -6.46 1.29
CA PHE A 106 -12.24 -5.66 2.35
C PHE A 106 -13.10 -5.86 3.61
N LEU A 107 -12.48 -6.21 4.72
CA LEU A 107 -13.15 -6.12 6.02
C LEU A 107 -13.53 -4.64 6.21
N GLU A 108 -14.80 -4.39 6.55
CA GLU A 108 -15.24 -3.06 6.96
C GLU A 108 -14.40 -2.61 8.17
N ALA A 109 -14.18 -1.30 8.34
CA ALA A 109 -13.33 -0.80 9.44
C ALA A 109 -13.79 -1.29 10.83
N SER A 110 -15.08 -1.62 10.96
CA SER A 110 -15.74 -2.20 12.13
C SER A 110 -15.46 -3.70 12.35
N GLU A 111 -15.01 -4.43 11.33
CA GLU A 111 -14.69 -5.87 11.40
C GLU A 111 -13.24 -6.15 11.83
N PHE A 112 -12.39 -5.12 11.83
CA PHE A 112 -11.04 -5.25 12.36
C PHE A 112 -11.10 -5.42 13.88
N ARG A 113 -10.88 -6.66 14.34
CA ARG A 113 -10.61 -6.93 15.75
C ARG A 113 -9.24 -6.35 16.12
N ILE A 114 -9.23 -5.10 16.56
CA ILE A 114 -8.03 -4.45 17.09
C ILE A 114 -7.68 -5.09 18.42
N HIS A 115 -6.46 -5.60 18.55
CA HIS A 115 -5.96 -6.16 19.81
C HIS A 115 -6.08 -5.11 20.95
N PRO A 116 -6.56 -5.47 22.15
CA PRO A 116 -6.80 -4.52 23.24
C PRO A 116 -5.59 -3.62 23.57
N MET A 117 -4.37 -4.17 23.51
CA MET A 117 -3.15 -3.41 23.75
C MET A 117 -2.85 -2.35 22.68
N LEU A 118 -3.15 -2.65 21.41
CA LEU A 118 -2.94 -1.71 20.30
C LEU A 118 -3.90 -0.53 20.42
N ARG A 119 -5.15 -0.82 20.80
CA ARG A 119 -6.16 0.21 21.11
C ARG A 119 -5.70 1.12 22.25
N GLN A 120 -5.23 0.54 23.35
CA GLN A 120 -4.75 1.33 24.50
C GLN A 120 -3.54 2.18 24.13
N THR A 121 -2.57 1.61 23.42
CA THR A 121 -1.37 2.34 22.97
C THR A 121 -1.74 3.53 22.07
N ALA A 122 -2.70 3.35 21.16
CA ALA A 122 -3.19 4.43 20.32
C ALA A 122 -3.87 5.55 21.13
N LEU A 123 -4.71 5.19 22.10
CA LEU A 123 -5.35 6.16 23.01
C LEU A 123 -4.33 6.94 23.83
N ASP A 124 -3.28 6.28 24.34
CA ASP A 124 -2.22 6.93 25.11
C ASP A 124 -1.42 7.92 24.25
N ILE A 125 -1.15 7.58 22.99
CA ILE A 125 -0.50 8.48 22.03
C ILE A 125 -1.36 9.72 21.76
N LEU A 126 -2.67 9.53 21.58
CA LEU A 126 -3.60 10.63 21.30
C LEU A 126 -3.76 11.54 22.51
N LYS A 127 -3.86 10.96 23.72
CA LYS A 127 -3.85 11.69 24.99
C LYS A 127 -2.56 12.51 25.17
N LYS A 128 -1.39 11.93 24.90
CA LYS A 128 -0.10 12.65 24.94
C LYS A 128 -0.02 13.82 23.96
N ARG A 129 -0.76 13.75 22.86
CA ARG A 129 -0.84 14.81 21.83
C ARG A 129 -1.97 15.81 22.08
N GLY A 130 -2.71 15.69 23.19
CA GLY A 130 -3.84 16.56 23.52
C GLY A 130 -5.05 16.39 22.60
N ILE A 131 -5.12 15.28 21.85
CA ILE A 131 -6.23 14.97 20.96
C ILE A 131 -7.26 14.17 21.77
N GLN A 132 -8.43 14.77 22.02
CA GLN A 132 -9.58 14.07 22.62
C GLN A 132 -10.39 13.40 21.51
N ILE A 133 -10.78 12.14 21.74
CA ILE A 133 -11.67 11.35 20.87
C ILE A 133 -12.95 11.06 21.64
#